data_AF-A0A7W8ZCJ5-F1
#
_entry.id   AF-A0A7W8ZCJ5-F1
#
_cell.length_a   1.000
_cell.length_b   1.000
_cell.length_c   1.000
_cell.angle_alpha   90.00
_cell.angle_beta   90.00
_cell.angle_gamma   90.00
#
_symmetry.space_group_name_H-M   'P 1'
#
loop_
_entity.id
_entity.type
_entity.pdbx_description
1 polymer ?
#
loop_
_entity_poly.entity_id
_entity_poly.type
_entity_poly.pdbx_seq_one_letter_code
_entity_poly.pdbx_strand_id
1 'polypeptide(L)'
;MARSEAFQEFLAGVNTPVAFTRDSLDEIPGIEALYLLDGAERIEAEDILIAKLAENDGRAAVALADAGCVRAIPALIEATTEAAEPAMRVFAAGALLRLDDDAGRAALVRILRAHEGTGTDRGGAARLLAGLPDPDKELLLEVASTDPDSTARSEATYALLRVVGLDGEETALGEVLLSIRGRLLSSLATVRDEAAAELRAVLAEWEAGKTSEELGLTWHADMRNRPLRRFIDSIDSTRADFRVEGLGELTGRERTLVENLVLLRLHADRRAVRAAGRLGVHRAIEPLRELLGSATGHAREEILSVLNSLTT
;
A
#
# COMPACT_ATOMS: atom_id res chain seq x y z
N MET A 1 -25.99 5.34 -44.15
CA MET A 1 -25.35 4.00 -44.26
C MET A 1 -25.70 3.24 -43.00
N ALA A 2 -25.93 1.93 -43.09
CA ALA A 2 -26.10 1.10 -41.89
C ALA A 2 -24.76 1.03 -41.15
N ARG A 3 -24.79 1.10 -39.82
CA ARG A 3 -23.60 0.96 -38.97
C ARG A 3 -23.08 -0.48 -39.02
N SER A 4 -21.78 -0.67 -38.82
CA SER A 4 -21.19 -2.01 -38.71
C SER A 4 -21.71 -2.77 -37.49
N GLU A 5 -21.62 -4.10 -37.54
CA GLU A 5 -21.95 -4.98 -36.41
C GLU A 5 -21.06 -4.69 -35.20
N ALA A 6 -19.75 -4.48 -35.44
CA ALA A 6 -18.81 -4.10 -34.40
C ALA A 6 -19.21 -2.78 -33.71
N PHE A 7 -19.71 -1.80 -34.46
CA PHE A 7 -20.17 -0.54 -33.86
C PHE A 7 -21.42 -0.75 -33.01
N GLN A 8 -22.34 -1.63 -33.43
CA GLN A 8 -23.51 -1.98 -32.62
C GLN A 8 -23.13 -2.75 -31.35
N GLU A 9 -22.16 -3.66 -31.42
CA GLU A 9 -21.63 -4.38 -30.27
C GLU A 9 -20.98 -3.43 -29.25
N PHE A 10 -20.12 -2.52 -29.72
CA PHE A 10 -19.54 -1.46 -28.89
C PHE A 10 -20.63 -0.61 -28.19
N LEU A 11 -21.65 -0.17 -28.93
CA LEU A 11 -22.74 0.62 -28.37
C LEU A 11 -23.55 -0.16 -27.33
N ALA A 12 -23.79 -1.45 -27.54
CA ALA A 12 -24.47 -2.30 -26.56
C ALA A 12 -23.65 -2.40 -25.27
N GLY A 13 -22.33 -2.56 -25.41
CA GLY A 13 -21.36 -2.56 -24.33
C GLY A 13 -21.39 -1.32 -23.46
N VAL A 14 -21.17 -0.15 -24.08
CA VAL A 14 -21.11 1.15 -23.38
C VAL A 14 -22.42 1.52 -22.68
N ASN A 15 -23.55 1.08 -23.21
CA ASN A 15 -24.87 1.34 -22.62
C ASN A 15 -25.29 0.28 -21.58
N THR A 16 -24.49 -0.77 -21.38
CA THR A 16 -24.78 -1.77 -20.37
C THR A 16 -24.63 -1.17 -18.96
N PRO A 17 -25.65 -1.24 -18.10
CA PRO A 17 -25.55 -0.74 -16.73
C PRO A 17 -24.45 -1.44 -15.96
N VAL A 18 -23.75 -0.69 -15.11
CA VAL A 18 -22.72 -1.25 -14.22
C VAL A 18 -23.38 -2.25 -13.27
N ALA A 19 -22.94 -3.50 -13.33
CA ALA A 19 -23.28 -4.51 -12.33
C ALA A 19 -22.24 -4.49 -11.21
N PHE A 20 -22.65 -4.86 -9.99
CA PHE A 20 -21.71 -5.07 -8.87
C PHE A 20 -20.98 -6.41 -8.99
N THR A 21 -20.39 -6.67 -10.15
CA THR A 21 -19.45 -7.76 -10.39
C THR A 21 -18.08 -7.14 -10.65
N ARG A 22 -17.00 -7.87 -10.30
CA ARG A 22 -15.63 -7.38 -10.48
C ARG A 22 -15.36 -6.95 -11.93
N ASP A 23 -15.68 -7.81 -12.89
CA ASP A 23 -15.43 -7.56 -14.31
C ASP A 23 -16.19 -6.32 -14.83
N SER A 24 -17.41 -6.07 -14.33
CA SER A 24 -18.20 -4.90 -14.76
C SER A 24 -17.69 -3.58 -14.18
N LEU A 25 -16.92 -3.63 -13.08
CA LEU A 25 -16.32 -2.46 -12.44
C LEU A 25 -14.97 -2.12 -13.09
N ASP A 26 -14.27 -3.12 -13.63
CA ASP A 26 -12.94 -2.97 -14.21
C ASP A 26 -13.00 -2.57 -15.70
N GLU A 27 -13.98 -3.08 -16.47
CA GLU A 27 -14.03 -2.92 -17.93
C GLU A 27 -15.43 -2.63 -18.48
N ILE A 28 -15.49 -2.04 -19.68
CA ILE A 28 -16.73 -1.90 -20.45
C ILE A 28 -16.95 -3.22 -21.23
N PRO A 29 -18.10 -3.90 -21.07
CA PRO A 29 -18.38 -5.12 -21.83
C PRO A 29 -18.29 -4.88 -23.34
N GLY A 30 -17.71 -5.81 -24.10
CA GLY A 30 -17.62 -5.70 -25.55
C GLY A 30 -16.70 -4.58 -26.06
N ILE A 31 -15.85 -4.01 -25.19
CA ILE A 31 -14.93 -2.93 -25.60
C ILE A 31 -13.95 -3.38 -26.70
N GLU A 32 -13.67 -4.67 -26.80
CA GLU A 32 -12.86 -5.28 -27.86
C GLU A 32 -13.37 -4.94 -29.27
N ALA A 33 -14.68 -4.72 -29.43
CA ALA A 33 -15.25 -4.32 -30.71
C ALA A 33 -14.67 -2.99 -31.23
N LEU A 34 -14.16 -2.12 -30.33
CA LEU A 34 -13.49 -0.86 -30.66
C LEU A 34 -12.25 -1.06 -31.54
N TYR A 35 -11.54 -2.19 -31.42
CA TYR A 35 -10.36 -2.49 -32.26
C TYR A 35 -10.71 -2.86 -33.69
N LEU A 36 -11.98 -3.21 -33.95
CA LEU A 36 -12.47 -3.56 -35.28
C LEU A 36 -13.02 -2.33 -36.03
N LEU A 37 -13.16 -1.19 -35.36
CA LEU A 37 -13.68 0.03 -35.94
C LEU A 37 -12.59 0.81 -36.66
N ASP A 38 -12.94 1.40 -37.80
CA ASP A 38 -12.11 2.35 -38.54
C ASP A 38 -12.89 3.61 -38.96
N GLY A 39 -12.17 4.59 -39.50
CA GLY A 39 -12.74 5.81 -40.08
C GLY A 39 -13.72 6.54 -39.16
N ALA A 40 -14.91 6.83 -39.68
CA ALA A 40 -15.92 7.62 -38.98
C ALA A 40 -16.53 6.88 -37.77
N GLU A 41 -16.68 5.56 -37.83
CA GLU A 41 -17.23 4.78 -36.71
C GLU A 41 -16.25 4.73 -35.54
N ARG A 42 -14.95 4.62 -35.83
CA ARG A 42 -13.92 4.71 -34.80
C ARG A 42 -13.90 6.07 -34.12
N ILE A 43 -13.97 7.14 -34.90
CA ILE A 43 -13.99 8.52 -34.37
C ILE A 43 -15.17 8.71 -33.43
N GLU A 44 -16.35 8.24 -33.83
CA GLU A 44 -17.57 8.37 -33.02
C GLU A 44 -17.54 7.51 -31.76
N ALA A 45 -16.99 6.29 -31.84
CA ALA A 45 -16.82 5.45 -30.65
C ALA A 45 -15.86 6.10 -29.63
N GLU A 46 -14.77 6.70 -30.09
CA GLU A 46 -13.86 7.48 -29.25
C GLU A 46 -14.57 8.69 -28.62
N ASP A 47 -15.38 9.43 -29.38
CA ASP A 47 -16.14 10.59 -28.87
C ASP A 47 -17.13 10.17 -27.78
N ILE A 48 -17.77 9.00 -27.94
CA ILE A 48 -18.67 8.42 -26.93
C ILE A 48 -17.90 8.09 -25.64
N LEU A 49 -16.71 7.49 -25.74
CA LEU A 49 -15.90 7.20 -24.56
C LEU A 49 -15.37 8.47 -23.89
N ILE A 50 -15.00 9.50 -24.66
CA ILE A 50 -14.61 10.82 -24.12
C ILE A 50 -15.80 11.46 -23.38
N ALA A 51 -17.03 11.33 -23.90
CA ALA A 51 -18.22 11.80 -23.19
C ALA A 51 -18.45 11.01 -21.88
N LYS A 52 -18.24 9.69 -21.89
CA LYS A 52 -18.35 8.83 -20.68
C LYS A 52 -17.30 9.17 -19.63
N LEU A 53 -16.08 9.51 -20.07
CA LEU A 53 -15.04 10.02 -19.19
C LEU A 53 -15.48 11.29 -18.45
N ALA A 54 -16.15 12.22 -19.16
CA ALA A 54 -16.70 13.44 -18.54
C ALA A 54 -17.86 13.15 -17.55
N GLU A 55 -18.52 11.99 -17.68
CA GLU A 55 -19.50 11.47 -16.73
C GLU A 55 -18.85 10.72 -15.55
N ASN A 56 -17.52 10.80 -15.39
CA ASN A 56 -16.74 10.17 -14.32
C ASN A 56 -16.71 8.63 -14.38
N ASP A 57 -16.84 8.05 -15.58
CA ASP A 57 -16.69 6.62 -15.81
C ASP A 57 -15.21 6.25 -16.02
N GLY A 58 -14.55 5.78 -14.95
CA GLY A 58 -13.14 5.37 -14.97
C GLY A 58 -12.79 4.29 -16.00
N ARG A 59 -13.77 3.43 -16.34
CA ARG A 59 -13.58 2.37 -17.34
C ARG A 59 -13.40 2.94 -18.74
N ALA A 60 -13.98 4.12 -19.02
CA ALA A 60 -13.79 4.81 -20.28
C ALA A 60 -12.33 5.31 -20.44
N ALA A 61 -11.69 5.79 -19.36
CA ALA A 61 -10.27 6.16 -19.41
C ALA A 61 -9.38 4.96 -19.76
N VAL A 62 -9.64 3.81 -19.12
CA VAL A 62 -8.91 2.56 -19.40
C VAL A 62 -9.09 2.17 -20.87
N ALA A 63 -10.34 2.07 -21.33
CA ALA A 63 -10.67 1.74 -22.71
C ALA A 63 -10.02 2.68 -23.76
N LEU A 64 -10.04 3.98 -23.51
CA LEU A 64 -9.42 4.98 -24.40
C LEU A 64 -7.92 4.76 -24.54
N ALA A 65 -7.24 4.44 -23.44
CA ALA A 65 -5.82 4.15 -23.47
C ALA A 65 -5.50 2.80 -24.13
N ASP A 66 -6.31 1.75 -23.92
CA ASP A 66 -6.07 0.43 -24.54
C ASP A 66 -6.22 0.52 -26.05
N ALA A 67 -7.17 1.35 -26.48
CA ALA A 67 -7.41 1.65 -27.88
C ALA A 67 -6.36 2.57 -28.51
N GLY A 68 -5.39 3.11 -27.75
CA GLY A 68 -4.39 4.05 -28.24
C GLY A 68 -4.97 5.42 -28.67
N CYS A 69 -6.09 5.85 -28.06
CA CYS A 69 -6.80 7.06 -28.44
C CYS A 69 -6.08 8.33 -27.94
N VAL A 70 -5.07 8.79 -28.70
CA VAL A 70 -4.35 10.04 -28.40
C VAL A 70 -5.25 11.28 -28.41
N ARG A 71 -6.41 11.23 -29.10
CA ARG A 71 -7.42 12.31 -29.11
C ARG A 71 -8.03 12.55 -27.73
N ALA A 72 -8.00 11.56 -26.85
CA ALA A 72 -8.55 11.68 -25.50
C ALA A 72 -7.62 12.39 -24.51
N ILE A 73 -6.34 12.61 -24.86
CA ILE A 73 -5.35 13.21 -23.95
C ILE A 73 -5.85 14.51 -23.29
N PRO A 74 -6.44 15.49 -24.02
CA PRO A 74 -6.93 16.71 -23.37
C PRO A 74 -8.02 16.46 -22.32
N ALA A 75 -8.96 15.55 -22.60
CA ALA A 75 -10.03 15.18 -21.67
C ALA A 75 -9.51 14.38 -20.47
N LEU A 76 -8.51 13.51 -20.70
CA LEU A 76 -7.83 12.79 -19.63
C LEU A 76 -7.06 13.75 -18.71
N ILE A 77 -6.34 14.74 -19.27
CA ILE A 77 -5.68 15.78 -18.47
C ILE A 77 -6.71 16.54 -17.62
N GLU A 78 -7.85 16.94 -18.19
CA GLU A 78 -8.94 17.58 -17.43
C GLU A 78 -9.45 16.67 -16.30
N ALA A 79 -9.60 15.38 -16.56
CA ALA A 79 -10.01 14.38 -15.57
C ALA A 79 -8.95 14.09 -14.48
N THR A 80 -7.71 14.57 -14.64
CA THR A 80 -6.71 14.55 -13.55
C THR A 80 -6.78 15.75 -12.61
N THR A 81 -7.62 16.74 -12.88
CA THR A 81 -7.71 17.97 -12.07
C THR A 81 -8.48 17.75 -10.76
N GLU A 82 -8.42 18.75 -9.88
CA GLU A 82 -9.14 18.74 -8.60
C GLU A 82 -10.68 18.77 -8.74
N ALA A 83 -11.21 19.00 -9.94
CA ALA A 83 -12.65 18.97 -10.21
C ALA A 83 -13.21 17.54 -10.33
N ALA A 84 -12.38 16.56 -10.70
CA ALA A 84 -12.79 15.15 -10.84
C ALA A 84 -12.74 14.41 -9.50
N GLU A 85 -13.45 13.29 -9.37
CA GLU A 85 -13.34 12.43 -8.18
C GLU A 85 -11.95 11.78 -8.07
N PRO A 86 -11.40 11.55 -6.86
CA PRO A 86 -10.04 11.01 -6.69
C PRO A 86 -9.78 9.71 -7.45
N ALA A 87 -10.73 8.77 -7.44
CA ALA A 87 -10.63 7.51 -8.18
C ALA A 87 -10.48 7.76 -9.70
N MET A 88 -11.27 8.69 -10.25
CA MET A 88 -11.19 9.07 -11.66
C MET A 88 -9.83 9.69 -12.00
N ARG A 89 -9.25 10.50 -11.11
CA ARG A 89 -7.91 11.07 -11.32
C ARG A 89 -6.85 9.96 -11.45
N VAL A 90 -6.95 8.88 -10.67
CA VAL A 90 -6.05 7.73 -10.77
C VAL A 90 -6.22 7.00 -12.10
N PHE A 91 -7.47 6.72 -12.51
CA PHE A 91 -7.76 6.08 -13.81
C PHE A 91 -7.26 6.94 -14.99
N ALA A 92 -7.54 8.25 -14.97
CA ALA A 92 -7.09 9.18 -16.00
C ALA A 92 -5.56 9.28 -16.06
N ALA A 93 -4.89 9.35 -14.90
CA ALA A 93 -3.44 9.36 -14.83
C ALA A 93 -2.82 8.06 -15.38
N GLY A 94 -3.38 6.89 -15.03
CA GLY A 94 -2.93 5.61 -15.57
C GLY A 94 -3.15 5.50 -17.09
N ALA A 95 -4.25 6.03 -17.60
CA ALA A 95 -4.52 6.11 -19.03
C ALA A 95 -3.52 7.02 -19.77
N LEU A 96 -3.21 8.19 -19.22
CA LEU A 96 -2.19 9.09 -19.77
C LEU A 96 -0.82 8.41 -19.85
N LEU A 97 -0.40 7.71 -18.79
CA LEU A 97 0.87 6.98 -18.79
C LEU A 97 0.95 5.91 -19.89
N ARG A 98 -0.16 5.21 -20.16
CA ARG A 98 -0.24 4.20 -21.23
C ARG A 98 -0.27 4.79 -22.63
N LEU A 99 -0.65 6.07 -22.75
CA LEU A 99 -0.57 6.85 -23.98
C LEU A 99 0.76 7.61 -24.09
N ASP A 100 1.74 7.29 -23.24
CA ASP A 100 3.07 7.92 -23.16
C ASP A 100 2.99 9.45 -22.90
N ASP A 101 2.00 9.91 -22.13
CA ASP A 101 1.85 11.31 -21.72
C ASP A 101 2.29 11.54 -20.26
N ASP A 102 3.29 12.41 -20.10
CA ASP A 102 3.93 12.74 -18.82
C ASP A 102 2.98 13.40 -17.79
N ALA A 103 1.85 13.97 -18.23
CA ALA A 103 0.86 14.53 -17.31
C ALA A 103 0.30 13.45 -16.36
N GLY A 104 0.30 12.19 -16.78
CA GLY A 104 -0.03 11.06 -15.92
C GLY A 104 0.88 10.97 -14.69
N ARG A 105 2.21 11.06 -14.88
CA ARG A 105 3.18 11.03 -13.77
C ARG A 105 2.97 12.19 -12.81
N ALA A 106 2.77 13.40 -13.35
CA ALA A 106 2.54 14.59 -12.54
C ALA A 106 1.26 14.48 -11.68
N ALA A 107 0.18 13.92 -12.25
CA ALA A 107 -1.05 13.68 -11.54
C ALA A 107 -0.89 12.67 -10.38
N LEU A 108 -0.19 11.55 -10.61
CA LEU A 108 0.08 10.56 -9.56
C LEU A 108 0.87 11.17 -8.39
N VAL A 109 1.93 11.92 -8.70
CA VAL A 109 2.76 12.60 -7.68
C VAL A 109 1.92 13.56 -6.84
N ARG A 110 1.02 14.33 -7.49
CA ARG A 110 0.11 15.24 -6.81
C ARG A 110 -0.84 14.50 -5.87
N ILE A 111 -1.48 13.42 -6.34
CA ILE A 111 -2.39 12.58 -5.54
C ILE A 111 -1.71 12.06 -4.28
N LEU A 112 -0.48 11.56 -4.42
CA LEU A 112 0.30 11.01 -3.31
C LEU A 112 0.70 12.08 -2.29
N ARG A 113 1.27 13.21 -2.73
CA ARG A 113 1.77 14.27 -1.83
C ARG A 113 0.68 15.09 -1.17
N ALA A 114 -0.44 15.32 -1.87
CA ALA A 114 -1.58 16.04 -1.31
C ALA A 114 -2.51 15.14 -0.49
N HIS A 115 -2.19 13.84 -0.37
CA HIS A 115 -3.02 12.82 0.29
C HIS A 115 -4.47 12.81 -0.21
N GLU A 116 -4.67 12.93 -1.52
CA GLU A 116 -6.01 12.99 -2.12
C GLU A 116 -6.71 11.63 -2.09
N GLY A 117 -8.03 11.64 -1.94
CA GLY A 117 -8.85 10.43 -1.99
C GLY A 117 -8.68 9.48 -0.79
N THR A 118 -9.04 8.23 -1.02
CA THR A 118 -8.91 7.14 -0.05
C THR A 118 -7.51 6.53 -0.07
N GLY A 119 -7.17 5.73 0.95
CA GLY A 119 -5.94 4.93 0.91
C GLY A 119 -5.85 3.98 -0.29
N THR A 120 -6.99 3.53 -0.81
CA THR A 120 -7.06 2.69 -2.02
C THR A 120 -6.63 3.46 -3.26
N ASP A 121 -7.10 4.71 -3.42
CA ASP A 121 -6.76 5.55 -4.57
C ASP A 121 -5.25 5.85 -4.59
N ARG A 122 -4.69 6.22 -3.43
CA ARG A 122 -3.25 6.47 -3.28
C ARG A 122 -2.42 5.20 -3.41
N GLY A 123 -2.91 4.07 -2.93
CA GLY A 123 -2.30 2.76 -3.18
C GLY A 123 -2.25 2.42 -4.67
N GLY A 124 -3.33 2.70 -5.40
CA GLY A 124 -3.38 2.59 -6.86
C GLY A 124 -2.35 3.50 -7.55
N ALA A 125 -2.24 4.75 -7.11
CA ALA A 125 -1.25 5.70 -7.62
C ALA A 125 0.19 5.23 -7.37
N ALA A 126 0.50 4.72 -6.17
CA ALA A 126 1.82 4.17 -5.85
C ALA A 126 2.18 2.96 -6.73
N ARG A 127 1.21 2.06 -7.01
CA ARG A 127 1.43 0.92 -7.90
C ARG A 127 1.71 1.33 -9.34
N LEU A 128 1.00 2.33 -9.87
CA LEU A 128 1.22 2.87 -11.21
C LEU A 128 2.60 3.53 -11.31
N LEU A 129 2.97 4.34 -10.31
CA LEU A 129 4.30 4.99 -10.25
C LEU A 129 5.44 3.96 -10.25
N ALA A 130 5.27 2.85 -9.52
CA ALA A 130 6.22 1.75 -9.51
C ALA A 130 6.31 0.94 -10.82
N GLY A 131 5.34 1.10 -11.72
CA GLY A 131 5.35 0.46 -13.04
C GLY A 131 6.08 1.27 -14.12
N LEU A 132 6.52 2.50 -13.81
CA LEU A 132 7.22 3.35 -14.77
C LEU A 132 8.65 2.85 -15.04
N PRO A 133 9.26 3.24 -16.18
CA PRO A 133 10.67 2.95 -16.45
C PRO A 133 11.65 3.60 -15.45
N ASP A 134 11.28 4.76 -14.92
CA ASP A 134 11.96 5.51 -13.85
C ASP A 134 10.99 5.71 -12.68
N PRO A 135 10.83 4.70 -11.79
CA PRO A 135 10.02 4.86 -10.59
C PRO A 135 10.69 5.80 -9.59
N ASP A 136 9.91 6.73 -9.04
CA ASP A 136 10.35 7.60 -7.95
C ASP A 136 10.35 6.82 -6.62
N LYS A 137 11.48 6.15 -6.33
CA LYS A 137 11.69 5.37 -5.10
C LYS A 137 11.57 6.22 -3.83
N GLU A 138 12.05 7.46 -3.89
CA GLU A 138 12.03 8.36 -2.73
C GLU A 138 10.60 8.73 -2.36
N LEU A 139 9.76 9.03 -3.35
CA LEU A 139 8.34 9.27 -3.13
C LEU A 139 7.61 8.01 -2.63
N LEU A 140 7.92 6.82 -3.15
CA LEU A 140 7.32 5.58 -2.64
C LEU A 140 7.69 5.33 -1.17
N LEU A 141 8.94 5.61 -0.80
CA LEU A 141 9.41 5.53 0.59
C LEU A 141 8.76 6.60 1.49
N GLU A 142 8.59 7.82 0.98
CA GLU A 142 7.86 8.90 1.65
C GLU A 142 6.44 8.41 1.99
N VAL A 143 5.67 7.98 0.98
CA VAL A 143 4.29 7.48 1.15
C VAL A 143 4.24 6.30 2.11
N ALA A 144 5.15 5.31 1.97
CA ALA A 144 5.24 4.15 2.87
C ALA A 144 5.42 4.55 4.35
N SER A 145 6.06 5.68 4.61
CA SER A 145 6.40 6.14 5.96
C SER A 145 5.37 7.11 6.54
N THR A 146 4.85 8.03 5.72
CA THR A 146 4.14 9.23 6.19
C THR A 146 2.67 9.29 5.80
N ASP A 147 2.20 8.49 4.82
CA ASP A 147 0.81 8.56 4.41
C ASP A 147 -0.12 8.30 5.61
N PRO A 148 -1.19 9.09 5.82
CA PRO A 148 -2.07 8.91 6.96
C PRO A 148 -2.82 7.56 6.93
N ASP A 149 -3.08 7.00 5.75
CA ASP A 149 -3.84 5.76 5.58
C ASP A 149 -2.90 4.54 5.50
N SER A 150 -3.18 3.52 6.31
CA SER A 150 -2.37 2.30 6.35
C SER A 150 -2.42 1.49 5.04
N THR A 151 -3.51 1.59 4.29
CA THR A 151 -3.66 0.94 2.97
C THR A 151 -2.66 1.54 1.98
N ALA A 152 -2.58 2.87 1.91
CA ALA A 152 -1.62 3.56 1.06
C ALA A 152 -0.18 3.24 1.46
N ARG A 153 0.13 3.25 2.77
CA ARG A 153 1.46 2.84 3.26
C ARG A 153 1.81 1.41 2.87
N SER A 154 0.86 0.48 3.00
CA SER A 154 1.04 -0.93 2.63
C SER A 154 1.37 -1.08 1.14
N GLU A 155 0.54 -0.51 0.27
CA GLU A 155 0.71 -0.57 -1.19
C GLU A 155 2.01 0.11 -1.63
N ALA A 156 2.35 1.28 -1.07
CA ALA A 156 3.61 1.97 -1.36
C ALA A 156 4.83 1.15 -0.90
N THR A 157 4.75 0.47 0.25
CA THR A 157 5.83 -0.41 0.72
C THR A 157 6.05 -1.59 -0.24
N TYR A 158 4.97 -2.26 -0.67
CA TYR A 158 5.07 -3.33 -1.66
C TYR A 158 5.64 -2.83 -3.00
N ALA A 159 5.12 -1.69 -3.48
CA ALA A 159 5.56 -1.06 -4.70
C ALA A 159 7.07 -0.73 -4.66
N LEU A 160 7.55 -0.16 -3.54
CA LEU A 160 8.96 0.14 -3.32
C LEU A 160 9.83 -1.13 -3.33
N LEU A 161 9.43 -2.16 -2.58
CA LEU A 161 10.19 -3.41 -2.51
C LEU A 161 10.32 -4.09 -3.88
N ARG A 162 9.27 -4.04 -4.70
CA ARG A 162 9.31 -4.53 -6.08
C ARG A 162 10.27 -3.71 -6.96
N VAL A 163 10.21 -2.38 -6.88
CA VAL A 163 11.08 -1.48 -7.65
C VAL A 163 12.56 -1.72 -7.35
N VAL A 164 12.89 -2.03 -6.09
CA VAL A 164 14.28 -2.28 -5.67
C VAL A 164 14.69 -3.76 -5.77
N GLY A 165 13.78 -4.66 -6.16
CA GLY A 165 14.06 -6.09 -6.33
C GLY A 165 14.14 -6.91 -5.03
N LEU A 166 13.45 -6.47 -3.98
CA LEU A 166 13.35 -7.13 -2.66
C LEU A 166 11.99 -7.83 -2.44
N ASP A 167 11.21 -8.03 -3.50
CA ASP A 167 9.90 -8.69 -3.47
C ASP A 167 9.94 -10.20 -3.77
N GLY A 168 11.14 -10.79 -3.86
CA GLY A 168 11.31 -12.24 -3.97
C GLY A 168 10.68 -12.99 -2.79
N GLU A 169 10.15 -14.19 -3.03
CA GLU A 169 9.38 -14.94 -2.02
C GLU A 169 10.15 -15.14 -0.70
N GLU A 170 11.42 -15.53 -0.78
CA GLU A 170 12.26 -15.76 0.40
C GLU A 170 12.52 -14.48 1.21
N THR A 171 12.80 -13.35 0.55
CA THR A 171 13.02 -12.07 1.24
C THR A 171 11.73 -11.47 1.76
N ALA A 172 10.66 -11.54 0.98
CA ALA A 172 9.36 -10.97 1.31
C ALA A 172 8.70 -11.68 2.51
N LEU A 173 8.99 -12.96 2.71
CA LEU A 173 8.53 -13.76 3.85
C LEU A 173 9.54 -13.79 5.01
N GLY A 174 10.73 -13.22 4.84
CA GLY A 174 11.71 -13.09 5.90
C GLY A 174 11.23 -12.17 7.02
N GLU A 175 11.59 -12.52 8.26
CA GLU A 175 11.08 -11.83 9.46
C GLU A 175 11.51 -10.36 9.54
N VAL A 176 12.64 -10.00 8.93
CA VAL A 176 13.13 -8.61 8.87
C VAL A 176 12.13 -7.73 8.11
N LEU A 177 11.87 -8.04 6.83
CA LEU A 177 10.95 -7.25 6.03
C LEU A 177 9.51 -7.37 6.52
N LEU A 178 9.06 -8.56 6.95
CA LEU A 178 7.72 -8.72 7.52
C LEU A 178 7.50 -7.82 8.74
N SER A 179 8.47 -7.76 9.65
CA SER A 179 8.34 -6.95 10.87
C SER A 179 8.43 -5.45 10.60
N ILE A 180 9.25 -5.02 9.62
CA ILE A 180 9.29 -3.62 9.15
C ILE A 180 7.95 -3.23 8.55
N ARG A 181 7.45 -4.02 7.60
CA ARG A 181 6.17 -3.79 6.91
C ARG A 181 5.02 -3.70 7.90
N GLY A 182 4.93 -4.64 8.84
CA GLY A 182 3.89 -4.63 9.87
C GLY A 182 3.94 -3.38 10.75
N ARG A 183 5.13 -2.92 11.17
CA ARG A 183 5.29 -1.70 11.98
C ARG A 183 4.97 -0.43 11.21
N LEU A 184 5.26 -0.36 9.91
CA LEU A 184 4.86 0.76 9.05
C LEU A 184 3.33 0.94 9.00
N LEU A 185 2.55 -0.11 9.22
CA LEU A 185 1.09 -0.02 9.27
C LEU A 185 0.55 0.54 10.60
N SER A 186 1.39 0.68 11.63
CA SER A 186 1.00 1.18 12.95
C SER A 186 0.37 2.57 12.89
N SER A 187 -0.62 2.85 13.74
CA SER A 187 -1.15 4.21 13.92
C SER A 187 -0.22 5.11 14.73
N LEU A 188 0.76 4.54 15.47
CA LEU A 188 1.75 5.28 16.24
C LEU A 188 2.90 5.75 15.34
N ALA A 189 3.10 7.07 15.24
CA ALA A 189 4.15 7.70 14.45
C ALA A 189 5.54 7.24 14.88
N THR A 190 5.81 7.17 16.18
CA THR A 190 7.10 6.71 16.73
C THR A 190 7.47 5.29 16.28
N VAL A 191 6.49 4.38 16.18
CA VAL A 191 6.70 3.02 15.66
C VAL A 191 6.98 3.05 14.16
N ARG A 192 6.26 3.89 13.40
CA ARG A 192 6.47 4.04 11.96
C ARG A 192 7.82 4.65 11.64
N ASP A 193 8.24 5.69 12.36
CA ASP A 193 9.51 6.39 12.14
C ASP A 193 10.70 5.45 12.33
N GLU A 194 10.66 4.62 13.37
CA GLU A 194 11.67 3.60 13.62
C GLU A 194 11.71 2.55 12.50
N ALA A 195 10.55 2.04 12.08
CA ALA A 195 10.46 1.07 10.99
C ALA A 195 10.90 1.66 9.63
N ALA A 196 10.58 2.93 9.38
CA ALA A 196 11.02 3.65 8.19
C ALA A 196 12.53 3.89 8.19
N ALA A 197 13.14 4.20 9.33
CA ALA A 197 14.59 4.31 9.46
C ALA A 197 15.28 2.96 9.19
N GLU A 198 14.72 1.87 9.70
CA GLU A 198 15.22 0.51 9.45
C GLU A 198 15.08 0.13 7.97
N LEU A 199 13.94 0.42 7.33
CA LEU A 199 13.75 0.21 5.89
C LEU A 199 14.79 0.99 5.07
N ARG A 200 15.00 2.27 5.40
CA ARG A 200 16.03 3.11 4.73
C ARG A 200 17.42 2.50 4.84
N ALA A 201 17.78 1.99 6.02
CA ALA A 201 19.07 1.33 6.22
C ALA A 201 19.20 0.06 5.36
N VAL A 202 18.15 -0.79 5.32
CA VAL A 202 18.13 -1.98 4.47
C VAL A 202 18.30 -1.61 3.00
N LEU A 203 17.56 -0.60 2.51
CA LEU A 203 17.64 -0.16 1.12
C LEU A 203 19.01 0.42 0.77
N ALA A 204 19.59 1.25 1.63
CA ALA A 204 20.91 1.83 1.40
C ALA A 204 22.00 0.75 1.31
N GLU A 205 21.94 -0.25 2.18
CA GLU A 205 22.92 -1.34 2.19
C GLU A 205 22.71 -2.33 1.03
N TRP A 206 21.46 -2.56 0.61
CA TRP A 206 21.13 -3.30 -0.61
C TRP A 206 21.68 -2.61 -1.86
N GLU A 207 21.48 -1.29 -1.98
CA GLU A 207 22.01 -0.49 -3.08
C GLU A 207 23.55 -0.40 -3.05
N ALA A 208 24.17 -0.54 -1.87
CA ALA A 208 25.62 -0.69 -1.72
C ALA A 208 26.14 -2.09 -2.13
N GLY A 209 25.24 -3.02 -2.52
CA GLY A 209 25.57 -4.33 -3.07
C GLY A 209 25.62 -5.47 -2.07
N LYS A 210 25.09 -5.29 -0.85
CA LYS A 210 24.97 -6.42 0.10
C LYS A 210 23.93 -7.43 -0.36
N THR A 211 24.20 -8.70 -0.12
CA THR A 211 23.24 -9.77 -0.45
C THR A 211 22.09 -9.83 0.56
N SER A 212 21.01 -10.53 0.19
CA SER A 212 19.87 -10.78 1.07
C SER A 212 20.29 -11.52 2.35
N GLU A 213 21.28 -12.42 2.30
CA GLU A 213 21.80 -13.13 3.47
C GLU A 213 22.60 -12.22 4.40
N GLU A 214 23.46 -11.34 3.84
CA GLU A 214 24.25 -10.37 4.61
C GLU A 214 23.36 -9.38 5.36
N LEU A 215 22.26 -8.98 4.72
CA LEU A 215 21.20 -8.16 5.31
C LEU A 215 20.28 -8.96 6.25
N GLY A 216 20.35 -10.30 6.23
CA GLY A 216 19.49 -11.18 7.01
C GLY A 216 18.04 -11.22 6.55
N LEU A 217 17.75 -10.81 5.31
CA LEU A 217 16.39 -10.74 4.76
C LEU A 217 15.79 -12.12 4.51
N THR A 218 16.59 -13.17 4.40
CA THR A 218 16.14 -14.57 4.27
C THR A 218 16.01 -15.28 5.62
N TRP A 219 16.24 -14.57 6.73
CA TRP A 219 16.17 -15.19 8.05
C TRP A 219 14.72 -15.42 8.49
N HIS A 220 14.47 -16.63 8.95
CA HIS A 220 13.23 -17.04 9.59
C HIS A 220 13.48 -17.50 11.02
N ALA A 221 12.51 -17.22 11.90
CA ALA A 221 12.54 -17.69 13.27
C ALA A 221 12.54 -19.23 13.34
N ASP A 222 13.35 -19.80 14.24
CA ASP A 222 13.35 -21.25 14.46
C ASP A 222 12.12 -21.66 15.27
N MET A 223 11.11 -22.20 14.60
CA MET A 223 9.87 -22.65 15.25
C MET A 223 10.04 -23.86 16.18
N ARG A 224 11.24 -24.44 16.28
CA ARG A 224 11.59 -25.42 17.34
C ARG A 224 11.86 -24.75 18.68
N ASN A 225 12.19 -23.45 18.68
CA ASN A 225 12.28 -22.63 19.88
C ASN A 225 10.90 -22.49 20.52
N ARG A 226 10.64 -23.32 21.55
CA ARG A 226 9.30 -23.43 22.17
C ARG A 226 8.81 -22.10 22.77
N PRO A 227 9.62 -21.32 23.52
CA PRO A 227 9.23 -19.98 23.95
C PRO A 227 8.76 -19.10 22.78
N LEU A 228 9.56 -18.96 21.73
CA LEU A 228 9.25 -18.10 20.58
C LEU A 228 7.98 -18.55 19.86
N ARG A 229 7.86 -19.84 19.53
CA ARG A 229 6.65 -20.37 18.88
C ARG A 229 5.39 -20.11 19.70
N ARG A 230 5.44 -20.36 21.01
CA ARG A 230 4.29 -20.11 21.90
C ARG A 230 3.88 -18.65 21.95
N PHE A 231 4.84 -17.73 21.83
CA PHE A 231 4.58 -16.30 21.77
C PHE A 231 3.87 -15.93 20.46
N ILE A 232 4.41 -16.37 19.33
CA ILE A 232 3.81 -16.15 18.00
C ILE A 232 2.39 -16.71 17.95
N ASP A 233 2.20 -17.97 18.38
CA ASP A 233 0.88 -18.62 18.48
C ASP A 233 -0.10 -17.84 19.38
N SER A 234 0.41 -17.05 20.34
CA SER A 234 -0.43 -16.29 21.27
C SER A 234 -0.94 -14.97 20.70
N ILE A 235 -0.32 -14.44 19.65
CA ILE A 235 -0.71 -13.19 18.99
C ILE A 235 -2.15 -13.29 18.49
N ASP A 236 -2.47 -14.38 17.79
CA ASP A 236 -3.81 -14.61 17.22
C ASP A 236 -4.77 -15.35 18.18
N SER A 237 -4.33 -15.62 19.41
CA SER A 237 -5.17 -16.30 20.40
C SER A 237 -6.19 -15.37 21.06
N THR A 238 -7.27 -15.91 21.64
CA THR A 238 -8.25 -15.16 22.44
C THR A 238 -7.87 -15.02 23.92
N ARG A 239 -6.64 -15.39 24.28
CA ARG A 239 -6.18 -15.37 25.68
C ARG A 239 -6.01 -13.95 26.19
N ALA A 240 -6.16 -13.82 27.51
CA ALA A 240 -6.01 -12.55 28.20
C ALA A 240 -4.62 -11.93 28.04
N ASP A 241 -3.56 -12.72 27.87
CA ASP A 241 -2.18 -12.24 27.74
C ASP A 241 -1.37 -13.01 26.69
N PHE A 242 -0.36 -12.35 26.13
CA PHE A 242 0.69 -13.00 25.35
C PHE A 242 1.52 -13.94 26.23
N ARG A 243 2.00 -15.03 25.63
CA ARG A 243 2.84 -16.01 26.31
C ARG A 243 4.29 -15.58 26.27
N VAL A 244 4.72 -14.88 27.30
CA VAL A 244 6.07 -14.28 27.37
C VAL A 244 7.07 -15.14 28.15
N GLU A 245 6.64 -16.29 28.67
CA GLU A 245 7.47 -17.15 29.51
C GLU A 245 8.63 -17.78 28.72
N GLY A 246 9.86 -17.50 29.18
CA GLY A 246 11.11 -17.95 28.56
C GLY A 246 11.65 -17.03 27.45
N LEU A 247 10.93 -15.96 27.08
CA LEU A 247 11.41 -15.01 26.05
C LEU A 247 12.53 -14.07 26.55
N GLY A 248 12.69 -13.93 27.87
CA GLY A 248 13.77 -13.12 28.46
C GLY A 248 15.17 -13.71 28.25
N GLU A 249 15.26 -14.99 27.89
CA GLU A 249 16.52 -15.70 27.59
C GLU A 249 16.93 -15.55 26.11
N LEU A 250 16.04 -15.05 25.26
CA LEU A 250 16.34 -14.84 23.84
C LEU A 250 17.37 -13.72 23.67
N THR A 251 18.25 -13.90 22.69
CA THR A 251 19.26 -12.90 22.31
C THR A 251 19.29 -12.74 20.78
N GLY A 252 19.98 -11.70 20.29
CA GLY A 252 20.13 -11.48 18.85
C GLY A 252 18.80 -11.33 18.11
N ARG A 253 18.70 -11.91 16.91
CA ARG A 253 17.58 -11.74 15.98
C ARG A 253 16.23 -12.22 16.55
N GLU A 254 16.20 -13.31 17.32
CA GLU A 254 14.96 -13.79 17.93
C GLU A 254 14.41 -12.80 18.96
N ARG A 255 15.29 -12.17 19.74
CA ARG A 255 14.89 -11.13 20.69
C ARG A 255 14.38 -9.89 19.97
N THR A 256 15.10 -9.43 18.94
CA THR A 256 14.67 -8.30 18.11
C THR A 256 13.31 -8.54 17.46
N LEU A 257 13.06 -9.76 16.95
CA LEU A 257 11.78 -10.14 16.38
C LEU A 257 10.65 -10.02 17.42
N VAL A 258 10.83 -10.57 18.62
CA VAL A 258 9.82 -10.46 19.70
C VAL A 258 9.50 -9.00 20.02
N GLU A 259 10.53 -8.15 20.13
CA GLU A 259 10.33 -6.72 20.37
C GLU A 259 9.57 -6.06 19.21
N ASN A 260 9.94 -6.34 17.96
CA ASN A 260 9.25 -5.80 16.79
C ASN A 260 7.78 -6.24 16.74
N LEU A 261 7.47 -7.49 17.08
CA LEU A 261 6.11 -8.02 17.15
C LEU A 261 5.29 -7.37 18.29
N VAL A 262 5.93 -7.03 19.41
CA VAL A 262 5.29 -6.24 20.48
C VAL A 262 4.98 -4.82 19.98
N LEU A 263 5.98 -4.12 19.42
CA LEU A 263 5.85 -2.75 18.92
C LEU A 263 4.74 -2.62 17.85
N LEU A 264 4.73 -3.55 16.89
CA LEU A 264 3.69 -3.74 15.87
C LEU A 264 2.27 -3.67 16.46
N ARG A 265 2.05 -4.29 17.61
CA ARG A 265 0.73 -4.50 18.19
C ARG A 265 0.35 -3.48 19.26
N LEU A 266 1.27 -2.63 19.71
CA LEU A 266 1.04 -1.68 20.80
C LEU A 266 -0.23 -0.83 20.64
N HIS A 267 -0.50 -0.38 19.42
CA HIS A 267 -1.60 0.53 19.12
C HIS A 267 -2.99 -0.16 19.11
N ALA A 268 -3.02 -1.47 18.88
CA ALA A 268 -4.26 -2.22 18.63
C ALA A 268 -4.56 -3.27 19.71
N ASP A 269 -3.55 -3.71 20.46
CA ASP A 269 -3.67 -4.82 21.40
C ASP A 269 -3.04 -4.48 22.76
N ARG A 270 -3.90 -4.37 23.78
CA ARG A 270 -3.47 -4.10 25.16
C ARG A 270 -2.55 -5.18 25.73
N ARG A 271 -2.61 -6.41 25.20
CA ARG A 271 -1.70 -7.49 25.58
C ARG A 271 -0.26 -7.16 25.21
N ALA A 272 -0.05 -6.42 24.12
CA ALA A 272 1.26 -5.94 23.71
C ALA A 272 1.83 -4.92 24.71
N VAL A 273 0.99 -4.03 25.26
CA VAL A 273 1.40 -3.08 26.31
C VAL A 273 1.92 -3.83 27.53
N ARG A 274 1.17 -4.82 28.03
CA ARG A 274 1.62 -5.65 29.17
C ARG A 274 2.86 -6.48 28.84
N ALA A 275 2.93 -7.03 27.63
CA ALA A 275 4.10 -7.78 27.17
C ALA A 275 5.34 -6.90 27.12
N ALA A 276 5.24 -5.64 26.68
CA ALA A 276 6.35 -4.69 26.66
C ALA A 276 6.98 -4.51 28.04
N GLY A 277 6.16 -4.32 29.09
CA GLY A 277 6.64 -4.22 30.47
C GLY A 277 7.26 -5.53 30.97
N ARG A 278 6.56 -6.66 30.80
CA ARG A 278 7.05 -7.98 31.26
C ARG A 278 8.35 -8.41 30.59
N LEU A 279 8.57 -7.99 29.35
CA LEU A 279 9.75 -8.33 28.56
C LEU A 279 10.86 -7.30 28.65
N GLY A 280 10.65 -6.14 29.29
CA GLY A 280 11.64 -5.06 29.33
C GLY A 280 11.91 -4.44 27.95
N VAL A 281 10.88 -4.26 27.11
CA VAL A 281 11.05 -3.70 25.76
C VAL A 281 11.22 -2.18 25.87
N HIS A 282 12.44 -1.72 26.15
CA HIS A 282 12.73 -0.28 26.32
C HIS A 282 12.42 0.56 25.06
N ARG A 283 12.50 -0.04 23.87
CA ARG A 283 12.09 0.61 22.60
C ARG A 283 10.60 1.00 22.59
N ALA A 284 9.78 0.40 23.46
CA ALA A 284 8.36 0.75 23.59
C ALA A 284 8.11 2.07 24.36
N ILE A 285 9.10 2.69 24.99
CA ILE A 285 8.90 3.88 25.83
C ILE A 285 8.26 5.03 25.05
N GLU A 286 8.82 5.44 23.90
CA GLU A 286 8.25 6.53 23.10
C GLU A 286 6.88 6.16 22.48
N PRO A 287 6.69 4.97 21.88
CA PRO A 287 5.37 4.50 21.47
C PRO A 287 4.31 4.51 22.57
N LEU A 288 4.68 4.12 23.80
CA LEU A 288 3.78 4.13 24.94
C LEU A 288 3.47 5.55 25.40
N ARG A 289 4.42 6.50 25.33
CA ARG A 289 4.16 7.92 25.59
C ARG A 289 3.20 8.53 24.57
N GLU A 290 3.38 8.21 23.29
CA GLU A 290 2.47 8.62 22.23
C GLU A 290 1.07 8.04 22.47
N LEU A 291 0.97 6.73 22.71
CA LEU A 291 -0.29 6.05 23.00
C LEU A 291 -0.98 6.59 24.26
N LEU A 292 -0.20 6.98 25.28
CA LEU A 292 -0.72 7.61 26.50
C LEU A 292 -1.44 8.93 26.21
N GLY A 293 -1.05 9.64 25.16
CA GLY A 293 -1.66 10.91 24.74
C GLY A 293 -3.14 10.78 24.34
N SER A 294 -3.56 9.60 23.86
CA SER A 294 -4.94 9.31 23.44
C SER A 294 -5.68 8.33 24.38
N ALA A 295 -4.95 7.64 25.27
CA ALA A 295 -5.53 6.65 26.17
C ALA A 295 -6.29 7.26 27.37
N THR A 296 -7.41 6.62 27.75
CA THR A 296 -8.27 7.01 28.88
C THR A 296 -8.57 5.84 29.82
N GLY A 297 -8.99 6.14 31.05
CA GLY A 297 -9.40 5.16 32.06
C GLY A 297 -8.35 4.07 32.33
N HIS A 298 -8.80 2.82 32.44
CA HIS A 298 -7.94 1.66 32.70
C HIS A 298 -6.82 1.47 31.65
N ALA A 299 -6.99 1.93 30.40
CA ALA A 299 -5.93 1.84 29.40
C ALA A 299 -4.77 2.77 29.75
N ARG A 300 -5.10 3.99 30.21
CA ARG A 300 -4.13 4.99 30.65
C ARG A 300 -3.31 4.51 31.85
N GLU A 301 -3.98 3.97 32.87
CA GLU A 301 -3.34 3.47 34.09
C GLU A 301 -2.37 2.31 33.78
N GLU A 302 -2.77 1.40 32.90
CA GLU A 302 -1.94 0.28 32.45
C GLU A 302 -0.69 0.76 31.72
N ILE A 303 -0.82 1.71 30.79
CA ILE A 303 0.32 2.31 30.06
C ILE A 303 1.27 3.01 31.03
N LEU A 304 0.75 3.77 32.01
CA LEU A 304 1.58 4.43 33.03
C LEU A 304 2.36 3.43 33.89
N SER A 305 1.69 2.36 34.32
CA SER A 305 2.33 1.28 35.09
C SER A 305 3.50 0.65 34.31
N VAL A 306 3.28 0.34 33.04
CA VAL A 306 4.31 -0.23 32.16
C VAL A 306 5.45 0.77 31.92
N LEU A 307 5.14 2.04 31.63
CA LEU A 307 6.15 3.08 31.48
C LEU A 307 7.04 3.20 32.72
N ASN A 308 6.46 3.21 33.91
CA ASN A 308 7.22 3.24 35.16
C ASN A 308 8.20 2.06 35.24
N SER A 309 7.74 0.84 34.96
CA SER A 309 8.59 -0.36 34.98
C SER A 309 9.72 -0.37 33.95
N LEU A 310 9.60 0.38 32.85
CA LEU A 310 10.62 0.45 31.79
C LEU A 310 11.63 1.59 32.01
N THR A 311 11.37 2.48 32.97
CA THR A 311 12.20 3.68 33.23
C THR A 311 12.92 3.65 34.58
N THR A 312 12.62 2.66 35.42
CA THR A 312 13.31 2.37 36.69
C THR A 312 14.39 1.32 36.49
#